data_AF-S5DKC5-F1
#
_entry.id   AF-S5DKC5-F1
#
_cell.length_a   1.000
_cell.length_b   1.000
_cell.length_c   1.000
_cell.angle_alpha   90.00
_cell.angle_beta   90.00
_cell.angle_gamma   90.00
#
_symmetry.space_group_name_H-M   'P 1'
#
loop_
_entity.id
_entity.type
_entity.pdbx_description
1 polymer ?
#
loop_
_entity_poly.entity_id
_entity_poly.type
_entity_poly.pdbx_seq_one_letter_code
_entity_poly.pdbx_strand_id
1 'polypeptide(L)'
;MSQEPKINLNNAKRINEPSLPVPRRSKRYNEKLDPKNQEIFGSTGPDSGFALKIVNKYKTLWQQHPRQKLVTSIVTNLMISRASYFGRAPTIYDFHHILGILKISENNLGDLTEDLLNKCAKDKIKGQSLLSIINFY
;
A
#
# COMPACT_ATOMS: atom_id res chain seq x y z
N MET A 1 -26.86 -14.40 46.87
CA MET A 1 -25.89 -15.50 46.68
C MET A 1 -25.55 -15.60 45.21
N SER A 2 -24.27 -15.44 44.85
CA SER A 2 -23.80 -15.47 43.46
C SER A 2 -23.79 -16.91 42.96
N GLN A 3 -24.45 -17.17 41.83
CA GLN A 3 -24.46 -18.47 41.19
C GLN A 3 -23.31 -18.50 40.18
N GLU A 4 -22.14 -18.98 40.63
CA GLU A 4 -21.02 -19.20 39.71
C GLU A 4 -21.30 -20.44 38.83
N PRO A 5 -20.97 -20.38 37.52
CA PRO A 5 -21.18 -21.52 36.64
C PRO A 5 -20.20 -22.66 36.98
N LYS A 6 -20.72 -23.88 37.10
CA LYS A 6 -19.90 -25.10 37.26
C LYS A 6 -19.18 -25.42 35.96
N ILE A 7 -17.91 -25.04 35.86
CA ILE A 7 -17.04 -25.40 34.72
C ILE A 7 -16.58 -26.85 34.90
N ASN A 8 -17.00 -27.74 34.01
CA ASN A 8 -16.54 -29.12 33.97
C ASN A 8 -15.10 -29.18 33.43
N LEU A 9 -14.12 -29.36 34.31
CA LEU A 9 -12.68 -29.38 34.00
C LEU A 9 -12.23 -30.65 33.26
N ASN A 10 -13.07 -31.67 33.15
CA ASN A 10 -12.71 -32.98 32.57
C ASN A 10 -12.59 -32.99 31.04
N ASN A 11 -13.03 -31.93 30.35
CA ASN A 11 -12.88 -31.80 28.89
C ASN A 11 -11.63 -31.00 28.49
N ALA A 12 -10.81 -30.57 29.45
CA ALA A 12 -9.52 -29.95 29.16
C ALA A 12 -8.50 -31.04 28.76
N LYS A 13 -8.66 -31.63 27.56
CA LYS A 13 -7.53 -32.22 26.85
C LYS A 13 -6.50 -31.09 26.70
N ARG A 14 -5.45 -31.15 27.52
CA ARG A 14 -4.26 -30.31 27.37
C ARG A 14 -3.71 -30.58 25.97
N ILE A 15 -3.86 -29.63 25.06
CA ILE A 15 -3.22 -29.68 23.74
C ILE A 15 -1.74 -29.32 23.98
N ASN A 16 -0.99 -30.27 24.54
CA ASN A 16 0.47 -30.27 24.54
C ASN A 16 0.98 -31.07 23.33
N GLU A 17 0.37 -30.87 22.17
CA GLU A 17 0.97 -31.25 20.91
C GLU A 17 1.47 -29.95 20.27
N PRO A 18 2.79 -29.79 20.03
CA PRO A 18 3.23 -28.70 19.17
C PRO A 18 2.52 -28.92 17.83
N SER A 19 1.78 -27.93 17.35
CA SER A 19 1.16 -28.04 16.04
C SER A 19 2.28 -28.31 15.05
N LEU A 20 2.24 -29.48 14.40
CA LEU A 20 3.10 -29.76 13.26
C LEU A 20 2.99 -28.55 12.33
N PRO A 21 4.11 -28.02 11.80
CA PRO A 21 4.04 -26.87 10.92
C PRO A 21 3.12 -27.25 9.76
N VAL A 22 1.94 -26.64 9.72
CA VAL A 22 1.00 -26.83 8.61
C VAL A 22 1.81 -26.54 7.35
N PRO A 23 1.75 -27.40 6.32
CA PRO A 23 2.45 -27.15 5.07
C PRO A 23 2.10 -25.74 4.60
N ARG A 24 3.04 -24.80 4.72
CA ARG A 24 2.93 -23.54 3.98
C ARG A 24 2.86 -23.98 2.52
N ARG A 25 1.77 -23.70 1.82
CA ARG A 25 1.68 -23.97 0.37
C ARG A 25 2.88 -23.30 -0.28
N SER A 26 3.95 -24.05 -0.53
CA SER A 26 5.15 -23.63 -1.24
C SER A 26 4.91 -23.76 -2.75
N LYS A 27 3.78 -23.20 -3.17
CA LYS A 27 3.48 -22.82 -4.53
C LYS A 27 2.81 -21.47 -4.40
N ARG A 28 3.63 -20.42 -4.21
CA ARG A 28 3.28 -19.18 -4.89
C ARG A 28 3.28 -19.60 -6.33
N TYR A 29 2.09 -19.74 -6.92
CA TYR A 29 2.01 -19.65 -8.36
C TYR A 29 2.70 -18.32 -8.63
N ASN A 30 3.87 -18.38 -9.25
CA ASN A 30 4.29 -17.27 -10.07
C ASN A 30 3.11 -17.14 -11.03
N GLU A 31 2.12 -16.31 -10.67
CA GLU A 31 1.22 -15.73 -11.64
C GLU A 31 2.18 -15.31 -12.73
N LYS A 32 2.05 -15.95 -13.90
CA LYS A 32 2.83 -15.54 -15.05
C LYS A 32 2.40 -14.11 -15.28
N LEU A 33 3.16 -13.18 -14.71
CA LEU A 33 3.02 -11.76 -14.93
C LEU A 33 3.38 -11.62 -16.39
N ASP A 34 2.37 -11.71 -17.24
CA ASP A 34 2.54 -11.42 -18.64
C ASP A 34 3.01 -9.96 -18.67
N PRO A 35 4.26 -9.66 -19.10
CA PRO A 35 4.77 -8.30 -19.08
C PRO A 35 3.96 -7.37 -20.01
N LYS A 36 3.06 -7.94 -20.82
CA LYS A 36 2.09 -7.23 -21.65
C LYS A 36 0.78 -6.89 -20.93
N ASN A 37 0.52 -7.43 -19.74
CA ASN A 37 -0.69 -7.11 -18.99
C ASN A 37 -0.49 -5.75 -18.31
N GLN A 38 -0.99 -4.70 -18.96
CA GLN A 38 -0.77 -3.28 -18.63
C GLN A 38 -1.52 -2.80 -17.36
N GLU A 39 -1.84 -3.68 -16.42
CA GLU A 39 -2.29 -3.23 -15.10
C GLU A 39 -1.08 -2.72 -14.31
N ILE A 40 -0.66 -1.49 -14.64
CA ILE A 40 0.49 -0.76 -14.05
C ILE A 40 0.32 -0.53 -12.53
N PHE A 41 -0.89 -0.77 -12.03
CA PHE A 41 -1.25 -0.66 -10.62
C PHE A 41 -1.98 -1.94 -10.23
N GLY A 42 -1.45 -2.66 -9.25
CA GLY A 42 -2.06 -3.86 -8.73
C GLY A 42 -3.52 -3.63 -8.35
N SER A 43 -4.35 -4.65 -8.60
CA SER A 43 -5.77 -4.70 -8.23
C SER A 43 -6.00 -4.29 -6.76
N THR A 44 -7.27 -4.02 -6.40
CA THR A 44 -7.71 -3.71 -5.02
C THR A 44 -7.49 -4.91 -4.08
N GLY A 45 -6.22 -5.21 -3.79
CA GLY A 45 -5.75 -6.31 -2.99
C GLY A 45 -5.05 -5.81 -1.73
N PRO A 46 -4.42 -6.71 -0.95
CA PRO A 46 -3.78 -6.37 0.31
C PRO A 46 -2.75 -5.24 0.18
N ASP A 47 -2.05 -5.17 -0.95
CA ASP A 47 -1.01 -4.16 -1.23
C ASP A 47 -1.55 -2.73 -1.25
N SER A 48 -2.75 -2.51 -1.78
CA SER A 48 -3.42 -1.20 -1.75
C SER A 48 -3.72 -0.74 -0.32
N GLY A 49 -4.15 -1.67 0.54
CA GLY A 49 -4.38 -1.42 1.97
C GLY A 49 -3.08 -1.13 2.72
N PHE A 50 -2.00 -1.86 2.40
CA PHE A 50 -0.68 -1.61 2.99
C PHE A 50 -0.11 -0.25 2.58
N ALA A 51 -0.18 0.09 1.28
CA ALA A 51 0.25 1.40 0.78
C ALA A 51 -0.53 2.53 1.46
N LEU A 52 -1.86 2.42 1.51
CA LEU A 52 -2.70 3.42 2.15
C LEU A 52 -2.40 3.57 3.65
N LYS A 53 -2.14 2.46 4.35
CA LYS A 53 -1.74 2.49 5.76
C LYS A 53 -0.41 3.21 5.99
N ILE A 54 0.55 3.04 5.08
CA ILE A 54 1.84 3.74 5.15
C ILE A 54 1.64 5.23 4.87
N VAL A 55 0.99 5.58 3.76
CA VAL A 55 0.77 6.99 3.38
C VAL A 55 -0.04 7.75 4.43
N ASN A 56 -1.06 7.14 5.02
CA ASN A 56 -1.88 7.79 6.06
C ASN A 56 -1.09 8.15 7.32
N LYS A 57 0.00 7.45 7.66
CA LYS A 57 0.87 7.82 8.79
C LYS A 57 1.55 9.17 8.56
N TYR A 58 1.74 9.58 7.31
CA TYR A 58 2.45 10.80 6.91
C TYR A 58 1.52 11.84 6.28
N LYS A 59 0.20 11.72 6.51
CA LYS A 59 -0.79 12.64 5.93
C LYS A 59 -0.57 14.10 6.34
N THR A 60 0.07 14.33 7.50
CA THR A 60 0.41 15.67 8.00
C THR A 60 1.24 16.49 7.00
N LEU A 61 2.05 15.84 6.15
CA LEU A 61 2.90 16.48 5.13
C LEU A 61 2.13 17.34 4.11
N TRP A 62 0.85 17.03 3.87
CA TRP A 62 0.02 17.78 2.91
C TRP A 62 -1.42 17.95 3.40
N GLN A 63 -1.66 17.79 4.69
CA GLN A 63 -3.00 17.89 5.28
C GLN A 63 -3.62 19.28 5.08
N GLN A 64 -2.78 20.32 5.08
CA GLN A 64 -3.20 21.71 4.87
C GLN A 64 -3.50 22.02 3.41
N HIS A 65 -3.11 21.16 2.47
CA HIS A 65 -3.32 21.41 1.05
C HIS A 65 -4.79 21.18 0.65
N PRO A 66 -5.43 22.08 -0.13
CA PRO A 66 -6.84 21.96 -0.52
C PRO A 66 -7.15 20.65 -1.26
N ARG A 67 -6.16 20.12 -1.98
CA ARG A 67 -6.26 18.86 -2.74
C ARG A 67 -5.63 17.65 -2.04
N GLN A 68 -5.57 17.64 -0.70
CA GLN A 68 -4.96 16.55 0.09
C GLN A 68 -5.40 15.14 -0.31
N LYS A 69 -6.67 14.94 -0.67
CA LYS A 69 -7.20 13.62 -1.08
C LYS A 69 -6.58 13.16 -2.40
N LEU A 70 -6.41 14.08 -3.35
CA LEU A 70 -5.79 13.80 -4.64
C LEU A 70 -4.30 13.48 -4.46
N VAL A 71 -3.58 14.30 -3.69
CA VAL A 71 -2.15 14.07 -3.39
C VAL A 71 -1.96 12.70 -2.72
N THR A 72 -2.78 12.39 -1.72
CA THR A 72 -2.76 11.08 -1.06
C THR A 72 -2.93 9.95 -2.07
N SER A 73 -3.92 10.06 -2.97
CA SER A 73 -4.17 9.04 -4.00
C SER A 73 -3.02 8.92 -5.02
N ILE A 74 -2.42 10.04 -5.42
CA ILE A 74 -1.26 10.04 -6.33
C ILE A 74 -0.11 9.30 -5.67
N VAL A 75 0.26 9.69 -4.45
CA VAL A 75 1.39 9.09 -3.72
C VAL A 75 1.15 7.60 -3.45
N THR A 76 -0.07 7.19 -3.05
CA THR A 76 -0.38 5.77 -2.88
C THR A 76 -0.24 4.98 -4.16
N ASN A 77 -0.72 5.52 -5.28
CA ASN A 77 -0.67 4.82 -6.56
C ASN A 77 0.76 4.70 -7.06
N LEU A 78 1.55 5.77 -7.01
CA LEU A 78 2.97 5.74 -7.36
C LEU A 78 3.73 4.70 -6.52
N MET A 79 3.40 4.60 -5.23
CA MET A 79 4.00 3.64 -4.31
C MET A 79 3.67 2.19 -4.69
N ILE A 80 2.41 1.93 -5.04
CA ILE A 80 1.97 0.63 -5.54
C ILE A 80 2.71 0.30 -6.84
N SER A 81 2.77 1.24 -7.79
CA SER A 81 3.42 1.02 -9.09
C SER A 81 4.90 0.68 -8.96
N ARG A 82 5.64 1.42 -8.11
CA ARG A 82 7.04 1.12 -7.79
C ARG A 82 7.20 -0.26 -7.18
N ALA A 83 6.38 -0.61 -6.20
CA ALA A 83 6.45 -1.91 -5.53
C ALA A 83 6.12 -3.06 -6.49
N SER A 84 5.10 -2.89 -7.34
CA SER A 84 4.69 -3.84 -8.38
C SER A 84 5.78 -4.05 -9.42
N TYR A 85 6.51 -3.00 -9.83
CA TYR A 85 7.66 -3.14 -10.74
C TYR A 85 8.73 -4.08 -10.20
N PHE A 86 8.97 -4.07 -8.88
CA PHE A 86 9.90 -5.00 -8.22
C PHE A 86 9.25 -6.32 -7.78
N GLY A 87 7.97 -6.58 -8.11
CA GLY A 87 7.27 -7.81 -7.77
C GLY A 87 7.09 -8.04 -6.27
N ARG A 88 6.99 -6.98 -5.46
CA ARG A 88 6.89 -7.05 -3.99
C ARG A 88 5.82 -6.12 -3.43
N ALA A 89 5.47 -6.32 -2.16
CA ALA A 89 4.53 -5.47 -1.45
C ALA A 89 5.11 -4.04 -1.23
N PRO A 90 4.24 -3.01 -1.13
CA PRO A 90 4.64 -1.64 -0.83
C PRO A 90 5.34 -1.50 0.53
N THR A 91 6.47 -0.80 0.55
CA THR A 91 7.28 -0.58 1.76
C THR A 91 7.46 0.91 2.07
N ILE A 92 7.90 1.21 3.30
CA ILE A 92 8.24 2.57 3.71
C ILE A 92 9.36 3.16 2.83
N TYR A 93 10.27 2.33 2.32
CA TYR A 93 11.32 2.78 1.40
C TYR A 93 10.74 3.32 0.08
N ASP A 94 9.73 2.68 -0.49
CA ASP A 94 9.05 3.17 -1.70
C ASP A 94 8.42 4.53 -1.48
N PHE A 95 7.80 4.69 -0.31
CA PHE A 95 7.20 5.96 0.08
C PHE A 95 8.24 7.07 0.16
N HIS A 96 9.35 6.88 0.91
CA HIS A 96 10.41 7.88 1.01
C HIS A 96 11.06 8.17 -0.34
N HIS A 97 11.22 7.16 -1.19
CA HIS A 97 11.78 7.34 -2.52
C HIS A 97 10.89 8.25 -3.38
N ILE A 98 9.56 8.04 -3.35
CA ILE A 98 8.61 8.89 -4.08
C ILE A 98 8.59 10.30 -3.53
N LEU A 99 8.62 10.48 -2.21
CA LEU A 99 8.73 11.82 -1.62
C LEU A 99 10.01 12.53 -2.05
N GLY A 100 11.14 11.80 -2.07
CA GLY A 100 12.43 12.33 -2.50
C GLY A 100 12.44 12.75 -3.97
N ILE A 101 11.88 11.91 -4.86
CA ILE A 101 11.76 12.21 -6.28
C ILE A 101 10.87 13.44 -6.51
N LEU A 102 9.71 13.49 -5.87
CA LEU A 102 8.76 14.61 -6.01
C LEU A 102 9.17 15.84 -5.17
N LYS A 103 10.24 15.75 -4.38
CA LYS A 103 10.71 16.78 -3.45
C LYS A 103 9.61 17.29 -2.50
N ILE A 104 8.72 16.39 -2.07
CA ILE A 104 7.64 16.73 -1.15
C ILE A 104 8.21 16.92 0.26
N SER A 105 7.84 18.02 0.90
CA SER A 105 8.18 18.34 2.29
C SER A 105 6.92 18.77 3.07
N GLU A 106 7.06 19.05 4.38
CA GLU A 106 5.94 19.34 5.29
C GLU A 106 5.00 20.47 4.83
N ASN A 107 5.50 21.42 4.04
CA ASN A 107 4.73 22.59 3.58
C ASN A 107 4.81 22.79 2.05
N ASN A 108 5.42 21.86 1.32
CA ASN A 108 5.62 22.00 -0.11
C ASN A 108 5.34 20.68 -0.83
N LEU A 109 4.53 20.74 -1.88
CA LEU A 109 4.27 19.61 -2.76
C LEU A 109 5.39 19.37 -3.80
N GLY A 110 6.43 20.20 -3.77
CA GLY A 110 7.62 20.06 -4.61
C GLY A 110 7.26 20.15 -6.09
N ASP A 111 7.50 19.07 -6.82
CA ASP A 111 7.29 18.99 -8.26
C ASP A 111 5.81 18.75 -8.64
N LEU A 112 4.90 18.56 -7.68
CA LEU A 112 3.45 18.49 -7.93
C LEU A 112 2.84 19.91 -8.06
N THR A 113 3.12 20.56 -9.19
CA THR A 113 2.51 21.84 -9.56
C THR A 113 1.00 21.72 -9.81
N GLU A 114 0.29 22.85 -9.80
CA GLU A 114 -1.17 22.85 -10.00
C GLU A 114 -1.57 22.26 -11.36
N ASP A 115 -0.78 22.50 -12.41
CA ASP A 115 -0.96 21.91 -13.74
C ASP A 115 -0.82 20.39 -13.74
N LEU A 116 0.20 19.87 -13.05
CA LEU A 116 0.40 18.42 -12.90
C LEU A 116 -0.71 17.80 -12.07
N LEU A 117 -1.17 18.48 -11.01
CA LEU A 117 -2.33 18.04 -10.23
C LEU A 117 -3.60 18.01 -11.08
N ASN A 118 -3.82 19.02 -11.94
CA ASN A 118 -4.95 19.05 -12.87
C ASN A 118 -4.89 17.91 -13.89
N LYS A 119 -3.69 17.59 -14.39
CA LYS A 119 -3.46 16.44 -15.27
C LYS A 119 -3.76 15.12 -14.55
N CYS A 120 -3.15 14.92 -13.37
CA CYS A 120 -3.35 13.72 -12.55
C CYS A 120 -4.82 13.53 -12.09
N ALA A 121 -5.56 14.62 -11.92
CA ALA A 121 -6.98 14.57 -11.57
C ALA A 121 -7.84 13.98 -12.70
N LYS A 122 -7.43 14.12 -13.96
CA LYS A 122 -8.13 13.56 -15.13
C LYS A 122 -7.79 12.09 -15.39
N ASP A 123 -6.68 11.60 -14.84
CA ASP A 123 -6.28 10.21 -15.03
C ASP A 123 -7.31 9.23 -14.43
N LYS A 124 -7.54 8.11 -15.13
CA LYS A 124 -8.33 6.98 -14.62
C LYS A 124 -7.72 6.46 -13.31
N ILE A 125 -6.41 6.30 -13.29
CA ILE A 125 -5.62 5.99 -12.10
C ILE A 125 -4.79 7.22 -11.74
N LYS A 126 -5.08 7.84 -10.59
CA LYS A 126 -4.47 9.12 -10.21
C LYS A 126 -2.95 9.01 -10.16
N GLY A 127 -2.26 9.87 -10.89
CA GLY A 127 -0.80 9.91 -10.94
C GLY A 127 -0.18 9.04 -12.04
N GLN A 128 -0.97 8.32 -12.84
CA GLN A 128 -0.45 7.53 -13.97
C GLN A 128 0.33 8.38 -14.98
N SER A 129 -0.12 9.61 -15.23
CA SER A 129 0.57 10.54 -16.12
C SER A 129 1.95 10.98 -15.62
N LEU A 130 2.28 10.79 -14.34
CA LEU A 130 3.61 11.10 -13.80
C LEU A 130 4.64 10.02 -14.15
N LEU A 131 4.22 8.76 -14.32
CA LEU A 131 5.12 7.65 -14.63
C LEU A 131 5.81 7.79 -15.99
N SER A 132 5.22 8.56 -16.92
CA SER A 132 5.83 8.85 -18.23
C SER A 132 6.73 10.08 -18.22
N ILE A 133 6.66 10.91 -17.17
CA ILE A 133 7.39 12.17 -17.05
C ILE A 133 8.63 11.99 -16.17
N ILE A 134 8.51 11.16 -15.13
CA ILE A 134 9.50 11.02 -14.07
C ILE A 134 9.88 9.55 -13.94
N ASN A 135 11.18 9.26 -13.84
CA ASN A 135 11.64 7.90 -13.59
C ASN A 135 11.49 7.56 -12.10
N PHE A 136 10.56 6.66 -11.80
CA PHE A 136 10.26 6.20 -10.43
C PHE A 136 10.82 4.82 -10.11
N TYR A 137 11.67 4.23 -10.97
CA TYR A 137 12.20 2.87 -10.82
C TYR A 137 13.70 2.87 -10.55
#